data_AF-A0A973B4F4-F1
#
_entry.id   AF-A0A973B4F4-F1
#
_cell.length_a   1.000
_cell.length_b   1.000
_cell.length_c   1.000
_cell.angle_alpha   90.00
_cell.angle_beta   90.00
_cell.angle_gamma   90.00
#
_symmetry.space_group_name_H-M   'P 1'
#
loop_
_entity.id
_entity.type
_entity.pdbx_description
1 polymer ?
#
loop_
_entity_poly.entity_id
_entity_poly.type
_entity_poly.pdbx_seq_one_letter_code
_entity_poly.pdbx_strand_id
1 'polypeptide(L)'
;ASLAIAETDPKYADEYIPKVIANLPYSNKFYAPDGSWYEGPGYWAYATEYLSYGMSALQTALGTMKSLETTEGLSKTGFAPMLTTGPTNYIFNFADSGENSKGTTSAAMFFMANAYSNTDISNYLHNYMSATSALAKPFHVVWYRSPSNSTPTVPLDHMLKGELNDLVIMRSSWTDKFATWIGVKSGTNSSPHSHLDLGSFELDAGGVRWAKDLGSDDYNLDGYWTMGVGGKRWTYYRLGSLSHNVPVLGNKNQYELAKASFSSTALNVSEPSATIDLSQAYRDYSSKSTRKISLVNNRKDVVIEDDFVIKSATEVAWGMTTDQSIEILPSGKAILRNATITTKTLEVEIISPTGAKFTIESAKKSAPEKLNTGTQRLMVRIANQIGNVKLQIKLSPKG
;
A
#
# COMPACT_ATOMS: atom_id res chain seq x y z
N ALA A 1 -8.18 -29.08 -12.33
CA ALA A 1 -7.77 -30.49 -12.58
C ALA A 1 -8.98 -31.42 -12.55
N SER A 2 -9.68 -31.58 -11.41
CA SER A 2 -10.78 -32.56 -11.27
C SER A 2 -11.89 -32.41 -12.31
N LEU A 3 -12.30 -31.18 -12.66
CA LEU A 3 -13.31 -30.95 -13.72
C LEU A 3 -12.86 -31.41 -15.11
N ALA A 4 -11.56 -31.33 -15.42
CA ALA A 4 -11.04 -31.66 -16.75
C ALA A 4 -11.03 -33.18 -17.03
N ILE A 5 -11.09 -34.00 -15.98
CA ILE A 5 -11.13 -35.46 -16.07
C ILE A 5 -12.47 -36.02 -15.57
N ALA A 6 -13.47 -35.19 -15.35
CA ALA A 6 -14.73 -35.62 -14.72
C ALA A 6 -15.48 -36.68 -15.54
N GLU A 7 -15.30 -36.70 -16.87
CA GLU A 7 -15.92 -37.71 -17.74
C GLU A 7 -15.22 -39.07 -17.68
N THR A 8 -13.89 -39.08 -17.48
CA THR A 8 -13.08 -40.31 -17.48
C THR A 8 -12.79 -40.85 -16.08
N ASP A 9 -12.70 -39.96 -15.09
CA ASP A 9 -12.51 -40.29 -13.68
C ASP A 9 -13.37 -39.38 -12.77
N PRO A 10 -14.69 -39.62 -12.73
CA PRO A 10 -15.64 -38.79 -12.00
C PRO A 10 -15.37 -38.72 -10.49
N LYS A 11 -14.71 -39.74 -9.92
CA LYS A 11 -14.43 -39.82 -8.48
C LYS A 11 -13.63 -38.62 -7.97
N TYR A 12 -12.71 -38.10 -8.78
CA TYR A 12 -11.97 -36.89 -8.42
C TYR A 12 -12.86 -35.64 -8.38
N ALA A 13 -13.82 -35.53 -9.31
CA ALA A 13 -14.75 -34.40 -9.30
C ALA A 13 -15.70 -34.50 -8.09
N ASP A 14 -16.26 -35.69 -7.85
CA ASP A 14 -17.15 -35.96 -6.73
C ASP A 14 -16.49 -35.70 -5.38
N GLU A 15 -15.21 -36.04 -5.23
CA GLU A 15 -14.49 -35.83 -3.98
C GLU A 15 -14.04 -34.37 -3.79
N TYR A 16 -13.41 -33.77 -4.80
CA TYR A 16 -12.66 -32.51 -4.60
C TYR A 16 -13.49 -31.26 -4.88
N ILE A 17 -14.47 -31.30 -5.79
CA ILE A 17 -15.26 -30.10 -6.11
C ILE A 17 -16.09 -29.62 -4.91
N PRO A 18 -16.79 -30.49 -4.15
CA PRO A 18 -17.46 -30.05 -2.92
C PRO A 18 -16.50 -29.44 -1.89
N LYS A 19 -15.30 -30.04 -1.74
CA LYS A 19 -14.26 -29.51 -0.84
C LYS A 19 -13.80 -28.12 -1.27
N VAL A 20 -13.55 -27.89 -2.56
CA VAL A 20 -13.17 -26.57 -3.09
C VAL A 20 -14.27 -25.53 -2.83
N ILE A 21 -15.52 -25.85 -3.15
CA ILE A 21 -16.67 -24.95 -2.95
C ILE A 21 -16.83 -24.60 -1.47
N ALA A 22 -16.65 -25.57 -0.57
CA ALA A 22 -16.75 -25.35 0.87
C ALA A 22 -15.59 -24.51 1.43
N ASN A 23 -14.40 -24.53 0.80
CA ASN A 23 -13.20 -23.91 1.35
C ASN A 23 -12.87 -22.52 0.77
N LEU A 24 -13.15 -22.25 -0.51
CA LEU A 24 -12.87 -20.95 -1.14
C LEU A 24 -13.47 -19.74 -0.40
N PRO A 25 -14.68 -19.81 0.20
CA PRO A 25 -15.21 -18.69 0.98
C PRO A 25 -14.30 -18.23 2.13
N TYR A 26 -13.52 -19.14 2.75
CA TYR A 26 -12.62 -18.77 3.86
C TYR A 26 -11.46 -17.88 3.42
N SER A 27 -10.97 -18.04 2.18
CA SER A 27 -9.98 -17.12 1.60
C SER A 27 -10.66 -15.89 1.01
N ASN A 28 -11.82 -16.07 0.36
CA ASN A 28 -12.47 -14.98 -0.38
C ASN A 28 -13.01 -13.88 0.54
N LYS A 29 -13.28 -14.17 1.82
CA LYS A 29 -13.67 -13.16 2.80
C LYS A 29 -12.67 -11.99 2.91
N PHE A 30 -11.39 -12.21 2.60
CA PHE A 30 -10.37 -11.17 2.69
C PHE A 30 -10.45 -10.12 1.57
N TYR A 31 -11.28 -10.34 0.54
CA TYR A 31 -11.63 -9.30 -0.40
C TYR A 31 -12.66 -8.32 0.16
N ALA A 32 -13.40 -8.69 1.21
CA ALA A 32 -14.45 -7.82 1.73
C ALA A 32 -13.88 -6.60 2.49
N PRO A 33 -14.61 -5.47 2.52
CA PRO A 33 -15.81 -5.18 1.72
C PRO A 33 -15.51 -4.51 0.37
N ASP A 34 -14.30 -3.95 0.17
CA ASP A 34 -13.99 -3.07 -0.96
C ASP A 34 -13.05 -3.69 -2.01
N GLY A 35 -12.71 -4.97 -1.86
CA GLY A 35 -11.96 -5.73 -2.83
C GLY A 35 -10.44 -5.62 -2.70
N SER A 36 -9.93 -4.96 -1.66
CA SER A 36 -8.48 -4.90 -1.38
C SER A 36 -7.96 -6.27 -0.92
N TRP A 37 -6.74 -6.64 -1.33
CA TRP A 37 -6.11 -7.86 -0.85
C TRP A 37 -5.22 -7.55 0.36
N TYR A 38 -5.39 -8.33 1.43
CA TYR A 38 -4.76 -8.05 2.72
C TYR A 38 -3.22 -8.16 2.72
N GLU A 39 -2.63 -8.97 1.83
CA GLU A 39 -1.17 -9.08 1.66
C GLU A 39 -0.57 -7.96 0.80
N GLY A 40 -1.40 -7.00 0.38
CA GLY A 40 -1.01 -5.86 -0.41
C GLY A 40 -1.17 -6.04 -1.91
N PRO A 41 -1.03 -4.94 -2.67
CA PRO A 41 -1.34 -4.94 -4.10
C PRO A 41 -0.40 -5.82 -4.91
N GLY A 42 0.81 -6.09 -4.41
CA GLY A 42 1.78 -6.99 -5.05
C GLY A 42 1.28 -8.43 -5.12
N TYR A 43 0.50 -8.88 -4.13
CA TYR A 43 -0.07 -10.23 -4.06
C TYR A 43 -1.46 -10.35 -4.69
N TRP A 44 -2.11 -9.23 -5.00
CA TRP A 44 -3.47 -9.22 -5.56
C TRP A 44 -3.59 -10.05 -6.83
N ALA A 45 -2.62 -9.92 -7.75
CA ALA A 45 -2.65 -10.63 -9.03
C ALA A 45 -2.56 -12.15 -8.83
N TYR A 46 -1.67 -12.59 -7.94
CA TYR A 46 -1.54 -13.99 -7.59
C TYR A 46 -2.87 -14.54 -7.05
N ALA A 47 -3.40 -13.95 -5.98
CA ALA A 47 -4.65 -14.42 -5.36
C ALA A 47 -5.81 -14.45 -6.36
N THR A 48 -5.97 -13.37 -7.12
CA THR A 48 -7.15 -13.17 -7.98
C THR A 48 -7.08 -13.97 -9.27
N GLU A 49 -5.89 -14.25 -9.83
CA GLU A 49 -5.76 -15.14 -10.99
C GLU A 49 -6.18 -16.56 -10.67
N TYR A 50 -5.72 -17.13 -9.55
CA TYR A 50 -6.11 -18.49 -9.14
C TYR A 50 -7.60 -18.59 -8.82
N LEU A 51 -8.16 -17.58 -8.15
CA LEU A 51 -9.61 -17.52 -7.93
C LEU A 51 -10.37 -17.44 -9.27
N SER A 52 -9.90 -16.62 -10.21
CA SER A 52 -10.49 -16.48 -11.54
C SER A 52 -10.43 -17.79 -12.34
N TYR A 53 -9.32 -18.55 -12.25
CA TYR A 53 -9.24 -19.88 -12.86
C TYR A 53 -10.26 -20.84 -12.27
N GLY A 54 -10.41 -20.87 -10.94
CA GLY A 54 -11.39 -21.71 -10.25
C GLY A 54 -12.83 -21.38 -10.65
N MET A 55 -13.19 -20.09 -10.57
CA MET A 55 -14.53 -19.62 -10.94
C MET A 55 -14.82 -19.81 -12.42
N SER A 56 -13.87 -19.51 -13.30
CA SER A 56 -14.00 -19.72 -14.75
C SER A 56 -14.19 -21.20 -15.06
N ALA A 57 -13.44 -22.11 -14.42
CA ALA A 57 -13.59 -23.55 -14.65
C ALA A 57 -14.94 -24.09 -14.17
N LEU A 58 -15.44 -23.63 -13.02
CA LEU A 58 -16.78 -23.97 -12.53
C LEU A 58 -17.86 -23.48 -13.51
N GLN A 59 -17.75 -22.23 -13.97
CA GLN A 59 -18.70 -21.65 -14.90
C GLN A 59 -18.74 -22.40 -16.24
N THR A 60 -17.58 -22.75 -16.81
CA THR A 60 -17.52 -23.41 -18.13
C THR A 60 -17.89 -24.88 -18.06
N ALA A 61 -17.54 -25.60 -16.99
CA ALA A 61 -17.84 -27.02 -16.85
C ALA A 61 -19.24 -27.30 -16.31
N LEU A 62 -19.76 -26.45 -15.41
CA LEU A 62 -21.00 -26.70 -14.67
C LEU A 62 -22.11 -25.67 -14.93
N GLY A 63 -21.84 -24.63 -15.73
CA GLY A 63 -22.80 -23.56 -16.01
C GLY A 63 -23.01 -22.59 -14.84
N THR A 64 -22.26 -22.71 -13.75
CA THR A 64 -22.40 -21.87 -12.54
C THR A 64 -21.06 -21.71 -11.83
N MET A 65 -20.83 -20.54 -11.23
CA MET A 65 -19.71 -20.27 -10.32
C MET A 65 -19.99 -20.70 -8.87
N LYS A 66 -21.10 -21.41 -8.61
CA LYS A 66 -21.48 -21.92 -7.28
C LYS A 66 -21.59 -20.83 -6.21
N SER A 67 -22.11 -19.66 -6.61
CA SER A 67 -22.29 -18.48 -5.76
C SER A 67 -20.99 -17.85 -5.24
N LEU A 68 -19.83 -18.26 -5.76
CA LEU A 68 -18.56 -17.59 -5.43
C LEU A 68 -18.56 -16.13 -5.90
N GLU A 69 -19.26 -15.84 -7.00
CA GLU A 69 -19.46 -14.50 -7.56
C GLU A 69 -20.25 -13.56 -6.63
N THR A 70 -20.94 -14.09 -5.62
CA THR A 70 -21.64 -13.26 -4.63
C THR A 70 -20.78 -12.94 -3.42
N THR A 71 -19.50 -13.35 -3.40
CA THR A 71 -18.60 -13.01 -2.30
C THR A 71 -18.41 -11.50 -2.23
N GLU A 72 -18.64 -10.94 -1.05
CA GLU A 72 -18.46 -9.52 -0.78
C GLU A 72 -17.05 -9.05 -1.18
N GLY A 73 -16.97 -7.87 -1.81
CA GLY A 73 -15.73 -7.26 -2.27
C GLY A 73 -15.25 -7.72 -3.66
N LEU A 74 -15.63 -8.90 -4.14
CA LEU A 74 -15.16 -9.38 -5.46
C LEU A 74 -15.63 -8.50 -6.61
N SER A 75 -16.83 -7.94 -6.54
CA SER A 75 -17.34 -7.00 -7.57
C SER A 75 -16.53 -5.71 -7.68
N LYS A 76 -15.75 -5.38 -6.65
CA LYS A 76 -14.90 -4.19 -6.58
C LYS A 76 -13.41 -4.50 -6.72
N THR A 77 -13.00 -5.76 -6.61
CA THR A 77 -11.57 -6.12 -6.45
C THR A 77 -10.69 -5.71 -7.62
N GLY A 78 -11.22 -5.65 -8.85
CA GLY A 78 -10.47 -5.14 -10.00
C GLY A 78 -10.13 -3.65 -9.92
N PHE A 79 -10.77 -2.88 -9.03
CA PHE A 79 -10.36 -1.50 -8.75
C PHE A 79 -9.15 -1.40 -7.84
N ALA A 80 -8.88 -2.38 -6.98
CA ALA A 80 -7.74 -2.35 -6.07
C ALA A 80 -6.41 -2.08 -6.79
N PRO A 81 -5.99 -2.86 -7.83
CA PRO A 81 -4.75 -2.58 -8.54
C PRO A 81 -4.73 -1.22 -9.25
N MET A 82 -5.89 -0.76 -9.75
CA MET A 82 -6.02 0.56 -10.38
C MET A 82 -5.80 1.70 -9.39
N LEU A 83 -6.40 1.59 -8.20
CA LEU A 83 -6.35 2.63 -7.16
C LEU A 83 -4.97 2.70 -6.51
N THR A 84 -4.35 1.54 -6.27
CA THR A 84 -3.05 1.48 -5.59
C THR A 84 -1.86 1.65 -6.51
N THR A 85 -2.04 1.79 -7.83
CA THR A 85 -0.95 2.12 -8.75
C THR A 85 -0.86 3.64 -8.92
N GLY A 86 0.29 4.20 -8.56
CA GLY A 86 0.58 5.63 -8.71
C GLY A 86 0.99 6.02 -10.14
N PRO A 87 1.09 7.33 -10.44
CA PRO A 87 1.42 7.83 -11.79
C PRO A 87 2.83 7.47 -12.26
N THR A 88 3.73 7.07 -11.36
CA THR A 88 5.08 6.54 -11.67
C THR A 88 5.08 5.05 -12.00
N ASN A 89 3.89 4.45 -12.08
CA ASN A 89 3.64 3.03 -12.25
C ASN A 89 4.07 2.14 -11.07
N TYR A 90 4.60 2.71 -9.98
CA TYR A 90 4.84 1.93 -8.77
C TYR A 90 3.52 1.72 -8.02
N ILE A 91 3.34 0.54 -7.42
CA ILE A 91 2.20 0.28 -6.53
C ILE A 91 2.43 0.93 -5.16
N PHE A 92 1.35 1.03 -4.38
CA PHE A 92 1.42 1.26 -2.95
C PHE A 92 1.96 0.01 -2.28
N ASN A 93 3.19 0.06 -1.78
CA ASN A 93 3.86 -1.10 -1.22
C ASN A 93 3.62 -1.21 0.29
N PHE A 94 3.11 -2.37 0.72
CA PHE A 94 3.02 -2.77 2.12
C PHE A 94 3.02 -4.29 2.24
N ALA A 95 3.20 -4.79 3.47
CA ALA A 95 3.43 -6.20 3.75
C ALA A 95 4.62 -6.73 2.91
N ASP A 96 4.71 -8.03 2.69
CA ASP A 96 5.82 -8.63 1.93
C ASP A 96 5.72 -8.43 0.40
N SER A 97 5.08 -7.34 -0.05
CA SER A 97 5.17 -6.89 -1.43
C SER A 97 6.63 -6.58 -1.81
N GLY A 98 7.00 -6.86 -3.06
CA GLY A 98 8.36 -6.65 -3.54
C GLY A 98 8.69 -5.16 -3.69
N GLU A 99 9.92 -4.78 -3.36
CA GLU A 99 10.42 -3.42 -3.58
C GLU A 99 10.21 -2.97 -5.03
N ASN A 100 9.78 -1.71 -5.24
CA ASN A 100 9.61 -1.13 -6.57
C ASN A 100 8.64 -1.93 -7.48
N SER A 101 7.72 -2.70 -6.90
CA SER A 101 6.69 -3.43 -7.65
C SER A 101 5.86 -2.48 -8.51
N LYS A 102 5.52 -2.93 -9.71
CA LYS A 102 4.76 -2.17 -10.72
C LYS A 102 3.30 -2.61 -10.76
N GLY A 103 2.44 -1.76 -11.34
CA GLY A 103 1.04 -2.10 -11.58
C GLY A 103 0.90 -3.41 -12.35
N THR A 104 -0.17 -4.17 -12.08
CA THR A 104 -0.37 -5.50 -12.68
C THR A 104 -1.09 -5.43 -14.03
N THR A 105 -0.70 -6.30 -14.95
CA THR A 105 -1.41 -6.60 -16.21
C THR A 105 -2.09 -7.97 -16.11
N SER A 106 -2.68 -8.27 -14.95
CA SER A 106 -3.34 -9.55 -14.74
C SER A 106 -4.59 -9.68 -15.60
N ALA A 107 -4.73 -10.82 -16.28
CA ALA A 107 -5.92 -11.14 -17.05
C ALA A 107 -7.17 -11.28 -16.16
N ALA A 108 -6.99 -11.50 -14.85
CA ALA A 108 -8.08 -11.54 -13.87
C ALA A 108 -8.91 -10.26 -13.89
N MET A 109 -8.35 -9.11 -14.28
CA MET A 109 -9.12 -7.87 -14.43
C MET A 109 -10.20 -8.00 -15.51
N PHE A 110 -9.91 -8.65 -16.65
CA PHE A 110 -10.96 -8.91 -17.65
C PHE A 110 -12.00 -9.92 -17.17
N PHE A 111 -11.55 -10.96 -16.45
CA PHE A 111 -12.49 -11.91 -15.84
C PHE A 111 -13.46 -11.22 -14.88
N MET A 112 -12.94 -10.39 -13.95
CA MET A 112 -13.75 -9.58 -13.03
C MET A 112 -14.66 -8.60 -13.79
N ALA A 113 -14.14 -7.92 -14.82
CA ALA A 113 -14.93 -7.00 -15.64
C ALA A 113 -16.10 -7.70 -16.34
N ASN A 114 -15.92 -8.95 -16.79
CA ASN A 114 -16.98 -9.76 -17.37
C ASN A 114 -17.97 -10.28 -16.31
N ALA A 115 -17.48 -10.84 -15.20
CA ALA A 115 -18.31 -11.38 -14.13
C ALA A 115 -19.25 -10.33 -13.51
N TYR A 116 -18.79 -9.07 -13.42
CA TYR A 116 -19.52 -7.98 -12.79
C TYR A 116 -19.97 -6.87 -13.75
N SER A 117 -19.84 -7.07 -15.05
CA SER A 117 -20.19 -6.09 -16.09
C SER A 117 -19.60 -4.69 -15.88
N ASN A 118 -18.35 -4.62 -15.41
CA ASN A 118 -17.70 -3.37 -15.04
C ASN A 118 -16.68 -2.94 -16.09
N THR A 119 -17.03 -1.94 -16.91
CA THR A 119 -16.19 -1.48 -18.03
C THR A 119 -15.01 -0.63 -17.59
N ASP A 120 -15.05 0.01 -16.43
CA ASP A 120 -13.94 0.82 -15.91
C ASP A 120 -12.71 -0.05 -15.64
N ILE A 121 -12.91 -1.26 -15.11
CA ILE A 121 -11.83 -2.24 -14.86
C ILE A 121 -11.19 -2.68 -16.19
N SER A 122 -11.99 -3.05 -17.20
CA SER A 122 -11.45 -3.48 -18.50
C SER A 122 -10.76 -2.34 -19.25
N ASN A 123 -11.34 -1.13 -19.21
CA ASN A 123 -10.77 0.05 -19.86
C ASN A 123 -9.43 0.43 -19.22
N TYR A 124 -9.33 0.36 -17.88
CA TYR A 124 -8.07 0.55 -17.20
C TYR A 124 -7.01 -0.46 -17.67
N LEU A 125 -7.34 -1.76 -17.73
CA LEU A 125 -6.37 -2.77 -18.17
C LEU A 125 -5.89 -2.51 -19.60
N HIS A 126 -6.80 -2.18 -20.54
CA HIS A 126 -6.43 -1.81 -21.91
C HIS A 126 -5.47 -0.62 -21.95
N ASN A 127 -5.81 0.46 -21.26
CA ASN A 127 -4.99 1.67 -21.20
C ASN A 127 -3.62 1.40 -20.56
N TYR A 128 -3.60 0.62 -19.48
CA TYR A 128 -2.39 0.30 -18.75
C TYR A 128 -1.45 -0.60 -19.58
N MET A 129 -1.98 -1.64 -20.23
CA MET A 129 -1.20 -2.48 -21.14
C MET A 129 -0.64 -1.68 -22.32
N SER A 130 -1.44 -0.78 -22.90
CA SER A 130 -0.98 0.10 -23.98
C SER A 130 0.13 1.03 -23.51
N ALA A 131 -0.05 1.70 -22.37
CA ALA A 131 0.90 2.67 -21.83
C ALA A 131 2.24 2.03 -21.38
N THR A 132 2.21 0.76 -20.98
CA THR A 132 3.40 -0.01 -20.56
C THR A 132 3.95 -0.93 -21.64
N SER A 133 3.36 -0.93 -22.84
CA SER A 133 3.70 -1.86 -23.93
C SER A 133 3.71 -3.33 -23.48
N ALA A 134 2.79 -3.69 -22.58
CA ALA A 134 2.72 -5.04 -22.03
C ALA A 134 2.16 -6.03 -23.05
N LEU A 135 2.77 -7.22 -23.11
CA LEU A 135 2.29 -8.30 -23.96
C LEU A 135 1.05 -8.98 -23.36
N ALA A 136 0.09 -9.30 -24.22
CA ALA A 136 -1.03 -10.13 -23.83
C ALA A 136 -0.59 -11.57 -23.53
N LYS A 137 -1.10 -12.12 -22.43
CA LYS A 137 -0.96 -13.52 -22.01
C LYS A 137 -2.18 -14.35 -22.48
N PRO A 138 -2.11 -15.70 -22.57
CA PRO A 138 -3.22 -16.52 -23.07
C PRO A 138 -4.59 -16.21 -22.44
N PHE A 139 -4.65 -16.00 -21.12
CA PHE A 139 -5.92 -15.68 -20.45
C PHE A 139 -6.48 -14.29 -20.76
N HIS A 140 -5.67 -13.36 -21.30
CA HIS A 140 -6.21 -12.12 -21.86
C HIS A 140 -7.06 -12.38 -23.11
N VAL A 141 -6.74 -13.42 -23.86
CA VAL A 141 -7.54 -13.87 -25.01
C VAL A 141 -8.78 -14.60 -24.54
N VAL A 142 -8.64 -15.53 -23.58
CA VAL A 142 -9.76 -16.32 -23.04
C VAL A 142 -10.83 -15.45 -22.39
N TRP A 143 -10.41 -14.47 -21.59
CA TRP A 143 -11.34 -13.61 -20.85
C TRP A 143 -11.54 -12.25 -21.52
N TYR A 144 -11.09 -12.07 -22.77
CA TYR A 144 -11.09 -10.77 -23.43
C TYR A 144 -12.43 -10.04 -23.28
N ARG A 145 -12.35 -8.76 -22.91
CA ARG A 145 -13.48 -7.84 -22.94
C ARG A 145 -13.11 -6.65 -23.80
N SER A 146 -13.90 -6.33 -24.81
CA SER A 146 -13.63 -5.20 -25.70
C SER A 146 -13.62 -3.87 -24.92
N PRO A 147 -12.77 -2.90 -25.29
CA PRO A 147 -12.84 -1.55 -24.73
C PRO A 147 -14.23 -0.94 -24.93
N SER A 148 -14.65 -0.12 -23.97
CA SER A 148 -15.88 0.66 -24.03
C SER A 148 -15.55 2.15 -24.13
N ASN A 149 -16.36 2.91 -24.85
CA ASN A 149 -16.26 4.38 -24.90
C ASN A 149 -16.86 5.07 -23.67
N SER A 150 -17.21 4.33 -22.62
CA SER A 150 -17.75 4.87 -21.37
C SER A 150 -16.73 5.80 -20.70
N THR A 151 -17.17 7.01 -20.35
CA THR A 151 -16.38 7.94 -19.52
C THR A 151 -16.13 7.30 -18.16
N PRO A 152 -14.86 7.14 -17.73
CA PRO A 152 -14.55 6.59 -16.42
C PRO A 152 -15.19 7.43 -15.31
N THR A 153 -15.81 6.77 -14.33
CA THR A 153 -16.52 7.43 -13.22
C THR A 153 -15.75 7.39 -11.90
N VAL A 154 -14.43 7.19 -11.96
CA VAL A 154 -13.61 6.94 -10.77
C VAL A 154 -13.24 8.27 -10.08
N PRO A 155 -13.66 8.49 -8.82
CA PRO A 155 -13.25 9.66 -8.03
C PRO A 155 -11.73 9.78 -7.87
N LEU A 156 -11.24 10.94 -7.44
CA LEU A 156 -9.80 11.12 -7.21
C LEU A 156 -9.35 10.38 -5.94
N ASP A 157 -10.19 10.36 -4.92
CA ASP A 157 -9.84 9.83 -3.61
C ASP A 157 -10.70 8.64 -3.24
N HIS A 158 -10.07 7.64 -2.64
CA HIS A 158 -10.70 6.39 -2.27
C HIS A 158 -10.25 5.93 -0.90
N MET A 159 -11.21 5.50 -0.09
CA MET A 159 -10.94 4.59 1.02
C MET A 159 -11.23 3.18 0.52
N LEU A 160 -10.28 2.27 0.70
CA LEU A 160 -10.46 0.85 0.49
C LEU A 160 -10.48 0.19 1.85
N LYS A 161 -11.67 -0.22 2.31
CA LYS A 161 -11.78 -1.01 3.52
C LYS A 161 -11.42 -2.46 3.26
N GLY A 162 -10.80 -3.09 4.26
CA GLY A 162 -10.48 -4.50 4.23
C GLY A 162 -10.68 -5.15 5.60
N GLU A 163 -10.74 -6.48 5.62
CA GLU A 163 -10.82 -7.25 6.86
C GLU A 163 -9.64 -6.97 7.80
N LEU A 164 -8.44 -6.73 7.24
CA LEU A 164 -7.20 -6.55 8.01
C LEU A 164 -6.51 -5.20 7.81
N ASN A 165 -6.61 -4.63 6.61
CA ASN A 165 -5.96 -3.38 6.25
C ASN A 165 -6.94 -2.46 5.55
N ASP A 166 -6.98 -1.21 5.99
CA ASP A 166 -7.66 -0.14 5.27
C ASP A 166 -6.62 0.75 4.59
N LEU A 167 -6.93 1.19 3.38
CA LEU A 167 -6.10 2.11 2.62
C LEU A 167 -6.86 3.39 2.33
N VAL A 168 -6.16 4.53 2.36
CA VAL A 168 -6.64 5.76 1.74
C VAL A 168 -5.68 6.14 0.63
N ILE A 169 -6.24 6.34 -0.56
CA ILE A 169 -5.53 6.85 -1.73
C ILE A 169 -6.09 8.24 -2.04
N MET A 170 -5.21 9.21 -2.24
CA MET A 170 -5.58 10.55 -2.71
C MET A 170 -4.71 10.93 -3.91
N ARG A 171 -5.29 11.59 -4.92
CA ARG A 171 -4.53 12.04 -6.10
C ARG A 171 -5.01 13.37 -6.67
N SER A 172 -4.16 14.07 -7.42
CA SER A 172 -4.54 15.32 -8.09
C SER A 172 -5.13 15.11 -9.49
N SER A 173 -4.86 13.98 -10.14
CA SER A 173 -5.40 13.64 -11.46
C SER A 173 -5.26 12.13 -11.75
N TRP A 174 -6.12 11.60 -12.61
CA TRP A 174 -6.02 10.26 -13.18
C TRP A 174 -5.16 10.18 -14.45
N THR A 175 -5.05 11.29 -15.18
CA THR A 175 -4.47 11.33 -16.53
C THR A 175 -3.15 12.10 -16.62
N ASP A 176 -2.86 12.94 -15.62
CA ASP A 176 -1.57 13.64 -15.54
C ASP A 176 -0.49 12.71 -14.98
N LYS A 177 0.51 12.38 -15.79
CA LYS A 177 1.67 11.58 -15.39
C LYS A 177 2.55 12.25 -14.33
N PHE A 178 2.34 13.55 -14.07
CA PHE A 178 3.03 14.33 -13.05
C PHE A 178 2.17 14.59 -11.81
N ALA A 179 0.97 14.00 -11.74
CA ALA A 179 0.05 14.16 -10.63
C ALA A 179 0.70 13.86 -9.27
N THR A 180 0.24 14.59 -8.24
CA THR A 180 0.50 14.19 -6.86
C THR A 180 -0.42 13.02 -6.53
N TRP A 181 0.15 11.97 -5.96
CA TRP A 181 -0.55 10.77 -5.54
C TRP A 181 0.06 10.30 -4.22
N ILE A 182 -0.78 9.97 -3.24
CA ILE A 182 -0.35 9.45 -1.95
C ILE A 182 -1.22 8.26 -1.54
N GLY A 183 -0.57 7.16 -1.17
CA GLY A 183 -1.19 6.01 -0.54
C GLY A 183 -0.88 5.98 0.94
N VAL A 184 -1.86 5.64 1.77
CA VAL A 184 -1.75 5.62 3.23
C VAL A 184 -2.37 4.34 3.77
N LYS A 185 -1.67 3.67 4.70
CA LYS A 185 -2.10 2.39 5.28
C LYS A 185 -2.49 2.52 6.76
N SER A 186 -3.61 1.91 7.11
CA SER A 186 -3.94 1.49 8.48
C SER A 186 -4.27 -0.01 8.48
N GLY A 187 -4.70 -0.58 9.61
CA GLY A 187 -4.95 -2.01 9.73
C GLY A 187 -4.31 -2.64 10.96
N THR A 188 -3.66 -3.79 10.78
CA THR A 188 -3.04 -4.55 11.88
C THR A 188 -1.59 -4.94 11.62
N ASN A 189 -0.78 -4.90 12.69
CA ASN A 189 0.59 -5.41 12.69
C ASN A 189 0.67 -6.94 12.78
N SER A 190 -0.44 -7.65 13.07
CA SER A 190 -0.45 -9.09 13.31
C SER A 190 -1.08 -9.92 12.16
N SER A 191 -1.08 -9.40 10.94
CA SER A 191 -1.52 -10.13 9.75
C SER A 191 -0.37 -11.00 9.20
N PRO A 192 -0.65 -12.16 8.57
CA PRO A 192 0.37 -12.81 7.74
C PRO A 192 1.03 -11.80 6.79
N HIS A 193 2.33 -11.94 6.60
CA HIS A 193 3.17 -11.05 5.78
C HIS A 193 3.24 -9.58 6.21
N SER A 194 2.63 -9.18 7.34
CA SER A 194 2.69 -7.78 7.80
C SER A 194 4.10 -7.35 8.19
N HIS A 195 4.26 -6.03 8.19
CA HIS A 195 5.34 -5.30 8.85
C HIS A 195 4.77 -4.45 9.99
N LEU A 196 5.65 -3.77 10.74
CA LEU A 196 5.26 -2.87 11.82
C LEU A 196 5.10 -1.42 11.32
N ASP A 197 4.12 -1.21 10.44
CA ASP A 197 4.04 -0.08 9.50
C ASP A 197 2.72 0.72 9.55
N LEU A 198 1.96 0.66 10.65
CA LEU A 198 0.68 1.38 10.76
C LEU A 198 0.88 2.90 10.62
N GLY A 199 0.17 3.52 9.69
CA GLY A 199 0.33 4.93 9.35
C GLY A 199 1.41 5.21 8.29
N SER A 200 1.94 4.17 7.65
CA SER A 200 2.86 4.27 6.51
C SER A 200 2.20 5.01 5.34
N PHE A 201 3.03 5.72 4.58
CA PHE A 201 2.63 6.36 3.32
C PHE A 201 3.69 6.19 2.23
N GLU A 202 3.28 6.28 0.98
CA GLU A 202 4.16 6.46 -0.18
C GLU A 202 3.68 7.63 -1.03
N LEU A 203 4.61 8.39 -1.63
CA LEU A 203 4.32 9.63 -2.35
C LEU A 203 4.93 9.60 -3.76
N ASP A 204 4.07 9.74 -4.75
CA ASP A 204 4.43 10.03 -6.13
C ASP A 204 4.06 11.47 -6.48
N ALA A 205 4.97 12.23 -7.09
CA ALA A 205 4.67 13.55 -7.62
C ALA A 205 5.70 13.97 -8.68
N GLY A 206 5.29 14.70 -9.71
CA GLY A 206 6.21 15.18 -10.73
C GLY A 206 6.89 14.06 -11.53
N GLY A 207 6.29 12.85 -11.55
CA GLY A 207 6.87 11.67 -12.21
C GLY A 207 7.96 10.96 -11.39
N VAL A 208 8.10 11.29 -10.09
CA VAL A 208 9.08 10.69 -9.19
C VAL A 208 8.39 10.10 -7.95
N ARG A 209 8.85 8.92 -7.51
CA ARG A 209 8.51 8.30 -6.23
C ARG A 209 9.43 8.89 -5.16
N TRP A 210 8.91 9.80 -4.34
CA TRP A 210 9.70 10.54 -3.36
C TRP A 210 9.81 9.82 -2.02
N ALA A 211 8.69 9.26 -1.54
CA ALA A 211 8.63 8.44 -0.34
C ALA A 211 8.27 7.01 -0.75
N LYS A 212 9.13 6.04 -0.40
CA LYS A 212 8.95 4.64 -0.75
C LYS A 212 9.01 3.73 0.45
N ASP A 213 8.49 2.53 0.29
CA ASP A 213 8.69 1.39 1.15
C ASP A 213 9.75 0.44 0.56
N LEU A 214 10.43 -0.32 1.42
CA LEU A 214 11.47 -1.27 1.00
C LEU A 214 10.89 -2.64 0.64
N GLY A 215 9.69 -2.98 1.09
CA GLY A 215 9.08 -4.28 0.86
C GLY A 215 9.76 -5.42 1.62
N SER A 216 9.49 -6.65 1.19
CA SER A 216 9.97 -7.85 1.87
C SER A 216 11.49 -7.94 1.95
N ASP A 217 11.97 -8.69 2.94
CA ASP A 217 13.35 -9.17 3.01
C ASP A 217 13.47 -10.59 2.39
N ASP A 218 14.57 -11.30 2.62
CA ASP A 218 14.72 -12.70 2.22
C ASP A 218 13.94 -13.64 3.16
N TYR A 219 13.03 -14.44 2.59
CA TYR A 219 12.21 -15.40 3.34
C TYR A 219 13.02 -16.51 4.01
N ASN A 220 14.28 -16.70 3.61
CA ASN A 220 15.20 -17.67 4.19
C ASN A 220 15.94 -17.13 5.44
N LEU A 221 15.69 -15.87 5.82
CA LEU A 221 16.23 -15.32 7.06
C LEU A 221 15.75 -16.13 8.28
N ASP A 222 16.69 -16.43 9.18
CA ASP A 222 16.39 -17.22 10.37
C ASP A 222 15.34 -16.56 11.27
N GLY A 223 14.18 -17.19 11.45
CA GLY A 223 13.08 -16.64 12.22
C GLY A 223 12.27 -15.55 11.48
N TYR A 224 12.37 -15.45 10.15
CA TYR A 224 11.55 -14.56 9.32
C TYR A 224 10.04 -14.70 9.58
N TRP A 225 9.59 -15.93 9.88
CA TRP A 225 8.19 -16.25 10.20
C TRP A 225 7.87 -16.25 11.69
N THR A 226 8.85 -15.93 12.55
CA THR A 226 8.63 -15.80 14.00
C THR A 226 8.00 -14.44 14.29
N MET A 227 6.67 -14.38 14.12
CA MET A 227 5.82 -13.22 14.37
C MET A 227 5.38 -13.12 15.86
N GLY A 228 4.52 -12.16 16.19
CA GLY A 228 3.99 -11.95 17.54
C GLY A 228 4.89 -11.08 18.42
N VAL A 229 4.53 -10.93 19.69
CA VAL A 229 5.28 -10.07 20.63
C VAL A 229 6.69 -10.62 20.84
N GLY A 230 7.71 -9.79 20.60
CA GLY A 230 9.12 -10.20 20.69
C GLY A 230 9.57 -11.16 19.58
N GLY A 231 8.78 -11.30 18.51
CA GLY A 231 9.13 -12.16 17.38
C GLY A 231 10.42 -11.73 16.68
N LYS A 232 11.26 -12.71 16.31
CA LYS A 232 12.55 -12.46 15.64
C LYS A 232 12.40 -11.69 14.33
N ARG A 233 11.26 -11.86 13.63
CA ARG A 233 10.92 -11.11 12.41
C ARG A 233 11.13 -9.60 12.57
N TRP A 234 10.78 -9.04 13.72
CA TRP A 234 10.78 -7.60 13.96
C TRP A 234 12.17 -7.01 14.23
N THR A 235 13.19 -7.86 14.29
CA THR A 235 14.60 -7.46 14.38
C THR A 235 15.18 -7.08 13.03
N TYR A 236 14.57 -7.54 11.94
CA TYR A 236 14.97 -7.20 10.58
C TYR A 236 14.54 -5.78 10.22
N TYR A 237 15.45 -5.03 9.63
CA TYR A 237 15.28 -3.62 9.35
C TYR A 237 14.05 -3.37 8.50
N ARG A 238 13.88 -4.11 7.39
CA ARG A 238 12.77 -3.94 6.45
C ARG A 238 11.39 -4.19 7.08
N LEU A 239 11.32 -4.98 8.15
CA LEU A 239 10.07 -5.47 8.74
C LEU A 239 9.68 -4.73 10.03
N GLY A 240 10.59 -3.90 10.56
CA GLY A 240 10.40 -3.07 11.76
C GLY A 240 10.09 -1.61 11.41
N SER A 241 9.52 -0.86 12.37
CA SER A 241 8.99 0.48 12.13
C SER A 241 10.01 1.51 11.63
N LEU A 242 11.30 1.33 11.95
CA LEU A 242 12.34 2.28 11.55
C LEU A 242 12.61 2.31 10.03
N SER A 243 12.25 1.28 9.26
CA SER A 243 12.37 1.31 7.79
C SER A 243 11.20 2.00 7.09
N HIS A 244 10.05 2.10 7.75
CA HIS A 244 8.81 2.59 7.16
C HIS A 244 8.65 4.09 7.32
N ASN A 245 7.73 4.68 6.55
CA ASN A 245 7.41 6.10 6.60
C ASN A 245 6.42 6.38 7.74
N VAL A 246 6.76 5.99 8.97
CA VAL A 246 5.96 6.10 10.20
C VAL A 246 6.71 6.89 11.28
N PRO A 247 6.04 7.45 12.30
CA PRO A 247 6.76 8.02 13.43
C PRO A 247 7.38 6.92 14.29
N VAL A 248 8.41 7.25 15.07
CA VAL A 248 9.08 6.32 15.98
C VAL A 248 9.20 6.99 17.34
N LEU A 249 8.73 6.33 18.40
CA LEU A 249 8.83 6.83 19.77
C LEU A 249 9.85 5.99 20.55
N GLY A 250 10.81 6.67 21.20
CA GLY A 250 11.84 6.01 22.01
C GLY A 250 12.77 5.08 21.23
N ASN A 251 12.88 5.28 19.91
CA ASN A 251 13.61 4.40 18.99
C ASN A 251 13.15 2.92 19.08
N LYS A 252 11.85 2.69 19.33
CA LYS A 252 11.25 1.35 19.36
C LYS A 252 10.25 1.16 18.23
N ASN A 253 10.08 -0.11 17.85
CA ASN A 253 9.01 -0.53 16.96
C ASN A 253 7.64 -0.20 17.55
N GLN A 254 6.67 -0.06 16.66
CA GLN A 254 5.26 -0.13 17.03
C GLN A 254 4.97 -1.46 17.73
N TYR A 255 3.95 -1.45 18.60
CA TYR A 255 3.47 -2.67 19.23
C TYR A 255 3.01 -3.70 18.19
N GLU A 256 3.49 -4.94 18.34
CA GLU A 256 3.41 -5.98 17.31
C GLU A 256 2.01 -6.54 17.10
N LEU A 257 1.11 -6.37 18.08
CA LEU A 257 -0.30 -6.73 17.97
C LEU A 257 -1.21 -5.51 17.81
N ALA A 258 -0.65 -4.35 17.49
CA ALA A 258 -1.43 -3.13 17.34
C ALA A 258 -2.42 -3.20 16.19
N LYS A 259 -3.53 -2.50 16.38
CA LYS A 259 -4.50 -2.14 15.35
C LYS A 259 -4.61 -0.63 15.26
N ALA A 260 -4.77 -0.13 14.05
CA ALA A 260 -5.02 1.26 13.73
C ALA A 260 -6.14 1.36 12.71
N SER A 261 -6.94 2.41 12.80
CA SER A 261 -8.03 2.68 11.88
C SER A 261 -8.07 4.15 11.52
N PHE A 262 -8.62 4.47 10.34
CA PHE A 262 -8.94 5.85 10.01
C PHE A 262 -10.05 6.37 10.92
N SER A 263 -9.74 7.36 11.76
CA SER A 263 -10.69 7.99 12.69
C SER A 263 -11.54 9.08 12.01
N SER A 264 -11.03 9.68 10.92
CA SER A 264 -11.79 10.60 10.07
C SER A 264 -11.20 10.69 8.67
N THR A 265 -12.04 10.87 7.66
CA THR A 265 -11.63 11.18 6.29
C THR A 265 -12.46 12.32 5.71
N ALA A 266 -11.84 13.13 4.86
CA ALA A 266 -12.49 14.11 4.01
C ALA A 266 -11.97 13.87 2.59
N LEU A 267 -12.72 13.12 1.79
CA LEU A 267 -12.30 12.66 0.45
C LEU A 267 -13.08 13.39 -0.64
N ASN A 268 -12.49 13.50 -1.82
CA ASN A 268 -13.10 14.11 -3.01
C ASN A 268 -13.51 15.58 -2.83
N VAL A 269 -12.74 16.32 -2.03
CA VAL A 269 -12.83 17.78 -1.82
C VAL A 269 -11.57 18.49 -2.35
N SER A 270 -11.50 19.82 -2.36
CA SER A 270 -10.31 20.53 -2.88
C SER A 270 -9.02 20.20 -2.13
N GLU A 271 -9.12 19.99 -0.81
CA GLU A 271 -8.01 19.66 0.08
C GLU A 271 -8.37 18.42 0.91
N PRO A 272 -8.24 17.21 0.34
CA PRO A 272 -8.63 15.99 1.03
C PRO A 272 -7.67 15.65 2.17
N SER A 273 -8.17 14.91 3.16
CA SER A 273 -7.35 14.42 4.27
C SER A 273 -7.84 13.11 4.84
N ALA A 274 -6.94 12.40 5.52
CA ALA A 274 -7.24 11.22 6.30
C ALA A 274 -6.46 11.22 7.61
N THR A 275 -7.15 10.94 8.71
CA THR A 275 -6.57 10.85 10.05
C THR A 275 -6.66 9.42 10.57
N ILE A 276 -5.55 8.92 11.10
CA ILE A 276 -5.39 7.57 11.63
C ILE A 276 -5.20 7.67 13.14
N ASP A 277 -5.90 6.82 13.89
CA ASP A 277 -5.59 6.57 15.29
C ASP A 277 -4.47 5.52 15.40
N LEU A 278 -3.31 5.94 15.92
CA LEU A 278 -2.12 5.13 16.13
C LEU A 278 -1.88 4.83 17.61
N SER A 279 -2.85 5.08 18.48
CA SER A 279 -2.67 5.01 19.95
C SER A 279 -2.27 3.61 20.41
N GLN A 280 -2.81 2.54 19.80
CA GLN A 280 -2.34 1.18 20.13
C GLN A 280 -0.90 0.92 19.67
N ALA A 281 -0.51 1.43 18.51
CA ALA A 281 0.82 1.22 17.94
C ALA A 281 1.92 1.81 18.84
N TYR A 282 1.61 2.89 19.56
CA TYR A 282 2.55 3.59 20.43
C TYR A 282 2.15 3.58 21.90
N ARG A 283 1.31 2.61 22.31
CA ARG A 283 0.67 2.57 23.63
C ARG A 283 1.65 2.62 24.80
N ASP A 284 2.89 2.18 24.62
CA ASP A 284 3.88 2.13 25.70
C ASP A 284 4.48 3.51 25.98
N TYR A 285 4.48 4.41 25.00
CA TYR A 285 5.11 5.74 25.05
C TYR A 285 4.11 6.89 25.05
N SER A 286 2.93 6.67 24.49
CA SER A 286 1.91 7.70 24.29
C SER A 286 0.54 7.19 24.72
N SER A 287 -0.25 8.05 25.39
CA SER A 287 -1.66 7.73 25.72
C SER A 287 -2.62 8.02 24.58
N LYS A 288 -2.21 8.85 23.61
CA LYS A 288 -2.96 9.16 22.40
C LYS A 288 -1.99 9.50 21.28
N SER A 289 -2.11 8.85 20.13
CA SER A 289 -1.28 9.12 18.96
C SER A 289 -2.15 9.19 17.73
N THR A 290 -2.04 10.25 16.95
CA THR A 290 -2.75 10.37 15.68
C THR A 290 -1.84 10.86 14.59
N ARG A 291 -2.07 10.38 13.36
CA ARG A 291 -1.44 10.90 12.14
C ARG A 291 -2.50 11.40 11.20
N LYS A 292 -2.38 12.64 10.72
CA LYS A 292 -3.21 13.18 9.64
C LYS A 292 -2.35 13.46 8.41
N ILE A 293 -2.79 12.98 7.26
CA ILE A 293 -2.18 13.27 5.96
C ILE A 293 -3.20 14.04 5.13
N SER A 294 -2.78 15.17 4.58
CA SER A 294 -3.64 16.04 3.76
C SER A 294 -2.95 16.42 2.46
N LEU A 295 -3.73 16.49 1.37
CA LEU A 295 -3.29 17.23 0.19
C LEU A 295 -3.82 18.66 0.30
N VAL A 296 -2.94 19.65 0.14
CA VAL A 296 -3.26 21.08 0.29
C VAL A 296 -2.82 21.85 -0.95
N ASN A 297 -3.17 23.15 -1.01
CA ASN A 297 -2.79 24.02 -2.12
C ASN A 297 -3.29 23.46 -3.47
N ASN A 298 -4.59 23.14 -3.53
CA ASN A 298 -5.23 22.47 -4.66
C ASN A 298 -4.54 21.14 -5.02
N ARG A 299 -4.30 20.31 -4.00
CA ARG A 299 -3.71 18.96 -4.11
C ARG A 299 -2.26 18.90 -4.58
N LYS A 300 -1.51 20.01 -4.53
CA LYS A 300 -0.12 20.07 -4.99
C LYS A 300 0.89 19.74 -3.91
N ASP A 301 0.60 20.14 -2.67
CA ASP A 301 1.48 19.93 -1.53
C ASP A 301 0.87 18.85 -0.62
N VAL A 302 1.72 18.12 0.12
CA VAL A 302 1.29 17.16 1.14
C VAL A 302 1.69 17.71 2.52
N VAL A 303 0.79 17.61 3.49
CA VAL A 303 1.07 17.93 4.89
C VAL A 303 0.82 16.69 5.74
N ILE A 304 1.81 16.34 6.56
CA ILE A 304 1.75 15.23 7.52
C ILE A 304 1.79 15.85 8.92
N GLU A 305 0.77 15.58 9.72
CA GLU A 305 0.64 16.01 11.11
C GLU A 305 0.63 14.79 12.02
N ASP A 306 1.61 14.70 12.90
CA ASP A 306 1.68 13.68 13.95
C ASP A 306 1.48 14.35 15.31
N ASP A 307 0.43 13.94 16.03
CA ASP A 307 0.07 14.45 17.35
C ASP A 307 0.18 13.32 18.38
N PHE A 308 0.86 13.59 19.50
CA PHE A 308 1.10 12.63 20.58
C PHE A 308 0.80 13.22 21.96
N VAL A 309 0.41 12.35 22.90
CA VAL A 309 0.37 12.65 24.34
C VAL A 309 1.37 11.73 25.05
N ILE A 310 2.61 12.20 25.14
CA ILE A 310 3.78 11.44 25.61
C ILE A 310 3.77 11.29 27.14
N LYS A 311 3.87 10.04 27.62
CA LYS A 311 3.71 9.65 29.03
C LYS A 311 4.92 10.00 29.92
N SER A 312 6.12 9.90 29.36
CA SER A 312 7.39 10.12 30.03
C SER A 312 8.42 10.62 29.02
N ALA A 313 9.50 11.25 29.48
CA ALA A 313 10.56 11.78 28.60
C ALA A 313 10.98 10.76 27.53
N THR A 314 10.65 11.04 26.27
CA THR A 314 10.79 10.11 25.15
C THR A 314 11.31 10.87 23.93
N GLU A 315 12.21 10.26 23.14
CA GLU A 315 12.54 10.78 21.81
C GLU A 315 11.35 10.57 20.87
N VAL A 316 10.92 11.64 20.19
CA VAL A 316 9.92 11.57 19.13
C VAL A 316 10.63 11.76 17.80
N ALA A 317 10.46 10.82 16.89
CA ALA A 317 11.07 10.87 15.56
C ALA A 317 10.02 10.77 14.45
N TRP A 318 10.21 11.58 13.41
CA TRP A 318 9.56 11.45 12.10
C TRP A 318 10.61 10.98 11.09
N GLY A 319 10.21 10.15 10.13
CA GLY A 319 11.13 9.69 9.09
C GLY A 319 10.47 9.32 7.78
N MET A 320 11.23 9.53 6.69
CA MET A 320 10.85 9.18 5.33
C MET A 320 12.00 8.50 4.60
N THR A 321 11.77 7.29 4.11
CA THR A 321 12.68 6.48 3.29
C THR A 321 12.62 6.93 1.83
N THR A 322 13.79 7.12 1.22
CA THR A 322 13.93 7.58 -0.15
C THR A 322 15.23 7.07 -0.79
N ASP A 323 15.21 6.85 -2.10
CA ASP A 323 16.38 6.61 -2.94
C ASP A 323 16.85 7.89 -3.67
N GLN A 324 16.23 9.03 -3.34
CA GLN A 324 16.59 10.34 -3.86
C GLN A 324 17.74 10.94 -3.05
N SER A 325 18.58 11.78 -3.68
CA SER A 325 19.62 12.48 -2.93
C SER A 325 18.99 13.56 -2.06
N ILE A 326 19.50 13.71 -0.83
CA ILE A 326 19.00 14.67 0.16
C ILE A 326 20.05 15.76 0.39
N GLU A 327 19.63 17.02 0.28
CA GLU A 327 20.40 18.20 0.65
C GLU A 327 19.67 18.94 1.77
N ILE A 328 20.32 19.18 2.92
CA ILE A 328 19.77 20.03 3.98
C ILE A 328 20.33 21.44 3.80
N LEU A 329 19.45 22.40 3.54
CA LEU A 329 19.82 23.80 3.30
C LEU A 329 20.14 24.53 4.62
N PRO A 330 20.91 25.63 4.57
CA PRO A 330 21.14 26.48 5.75
C PRO A 330 19.87 27.03 6.39
N SER A 331 18.77 27.16 5.63
CA SER A 331 17.45 27.55 6.13
C SER A 331 16.78 26.50 7.02
N GLY A 332 17.32 25.28 7.06
CA GLY A 332 16.74 24.14 7.77
C GLY A 332 15.74 23.32 6.94
N LYS A 333 15.41 23.74 5.71
CA LYS A 333 14.63 22.93 4.76
C LYS A 333 15.49 21.82 4.16
N ALA A 334 14.89 20.69 3.81
CA ALA A 334 15.53 19.65 3.01
C ALA A 334 15.04 19.69 1.57
N ILE A 335 15.93 19.46 0.60
CA ILE A 335 15.59 19.31 -0.81
C ILE A 335 15.99 17.92 -1.27
N LEU A 336 15.03 17.17 -1.81
CA LEU A 336 15.30 15.90 -2.48
C LEU A 336 15.40 16.11 -3.99
N ARG A 337 16.36 15.44 -4.63
CA ARG A 337 16.60 15.53 -6.07
C ARG A 337 16.63 14.16 -6.72
N ASN A 338 15.97 14.05 -7.86
CA ASN A 338 16.02 12.85 -8.67
C ASN A 338 17.22 12.86 -9.62
N ALA A 339 17.92 11.74 -9.68
CA ALA A 339 19.12 11.60 -10.52
C ALA A 339 18.80 11.62 -12.03
N THR A 340 17.58 11.24 -12.42
CA THR A 340 17.16 11.13 -13.83
C THR A 340 16.29 12.32 -14.26
N ILE A 341 15.31 12.71 -13.44
CA ILE A 341 14.40 13.82 -13.69
C ILE A 341 14.88 15.05 -12.91
N THR A 342 16.00 15.63 -13.36
CA THR A 342 16.73 16.69 -12.64
C THR A 342 15.97 18.01 -12.53
N THR A 343 14.93 18.21 -13.34
CA THR A 343 14.05 19.38 -13.29
C THR A 343 13.02 19.32 -12.15
N LYS A 344 12.88 18.16 -11.49
CA LYS A 344 11.90 17.93 -10.43
C LYS A 344 12.61 17.79 -9.09
N THR A 345 12.05 18.41 -8.06
CA THR A 345 12.57 18.33 -6.70
C THR A 345 11.43 18.20 -5.70
N LEU A 346 11.71 17.68 -4.51
CA LEU A 346 10.77 17.76 -3.38
C LEU A 346 11.41 18.65 -2.31
N GLU A 347 10.77 19.79 -2.04
CA GLU A 347 11.11 20.61 -0.88
C GLU A 347 10.37 20.08 0.35
N VAL A 348 11.09 19.91 1.45
CA VAL A 348 10.57 19.40 2.71
C VAL A 348 10.84 20.41 3.82
N GLU A 349 9.79 20.76 4.56
CA GLU A 349 9.81 21.81 5.58
C GLU A 349 9.22 21.30 6.90
N ILE A 350 9.89 21.60 8.01
CA ILE A 350 9.34 21.40 9.35
C ILE A 350 8.50 22.63 9.70
N ILE A 351 7.18 22.49 9.72
CA ILE A 351 6.27 23.54 10.18
C ILE A 351 6.25 23.59 11.71
N SER A 352 6.30 22.42 12.37
CA SER A 352 6.29 22.32 13.83
C SER A 352 7.06 21.08 14.31
N PRO A 353 7.79 21.16 15.43
CA PRO A 353 8.05 22.36 16.22
C PRO A 353 9.16 23.21 15.61
N THR A 354 9.09 24.53 15.85
CA THR A 354 10.13 25.46 15.42
C THR A 354 11.49 25.09 16.01
N GLY A 355 12.55 25.14 15.19
CA GLY A 355 13.92 24.87 15.63
C GLY A 355 14.33 23.40 15.62
N ALA A 356 13.39 22.46 15.38
CA ALA A 356 13.75 21.11 15.00
C ALA A 356 14.54 21.11 13.68
N LYS A 357 15.38 20.10 13.48
CA LYS A 357 16.30 20.01 12.35
C LYS A 357 16.15 18.68 11.65
N PHE A 358 16.31 18.71 10.33
CA PHE A 358 16.49 17.48 9.57
C PHE A 358 17.86 16.87 9.83
N THR A 359 17.91 15.55 9.80
CA THR A 359 19.13 14.75 9.69
C THR A 359 18.96 13.73 8.57
N ILE A 360 20.08 13.20 8.09
CA ILE A 360 20.11 12.14 7.09
C ILE A 360 20.66 10.88 7.76
N GLU A 361 19.91 9.79 7.67
CA GLU A 361 20.33 8.48 8.17
C GLU A 361 20.47 7.48 7.03
N SER A 362 21.36 6.50 7.19
CA SER A 362 21.54 5.43 6.22
C SER A 362 20.44 4.37 6.39
N ALA A 363 19.81 3.97 5.29
CA ALA A 363 18.97 2.77 5.27
C ALA A 363 19.74 1.51 4.88
N LYS A 364 21.03 1.64 4.50
CA LYS A 364 21.87 0.52 4.02
C LYS A 364 21.95 -0.61 5.04
N LYS A 365 21.80 -1.84 4.55
CA LYS A 365 21.99 -3.08 5.30
C LYS A 365 23.05 -3.94 4.64
N SER A 366 23.47 -4.99 5.35
CA SER A 366 24.42 -5.99 4.90
C SER A 366 23.78 -7.37 4.95
N ALA A 367 24.31 -8.31 4.18
CA ALA A 367 23.92 -9.71 4.26
C ALA A 367 23.94 -10.20 5.74
N PRO A 368 22.98 -11.06 6.14
CA PRO A 368 22.05 -11.78 5.28
C PRO A 368 20.80 -10.98 4.85
N GLU A 369 20.55 -9.79 5.42
CA GLU A 369 19.44 -8.93 4.99
C GLU A 369 19.68 -8.39 3.56
N LYS A 370 18.59 -8.12 2.83
CA LYS A 370 18.66 -7.47 1.52
C LYS A 370 19.39 -6.13 1.62
N LEU A 371 20.26 -5.89 0.64
CA LEU A 371 21.03 -4.64 0.58
C LEU A 371 20.12 -3.48 0.16
N ASN A 372 19.98 -2.46 1.01
CA ASN A 372 19.30 -1.20 0.69
C ASN A 372 20.27 -0.16 0.11
N THR A 373 21.06 -0.57 -0.88
CA THR A 373 22.11 0.30 -1.44
C THR A 373 21.51 1.52 -2.11
N GLY A 374 22.03 2.72 -1.78
CA GLY A 374 21.54 3.99 -2.32
C GLY A 374 20.30 4.53 -1.62
N THR A 375 19.72 3.81 -0.66
CA THR A 375 18.58 4.28 0.12
C THR A 375 19.02 5.03 1.39
N GLN A 376 18.36 6.14 1.67
CA GLN A 376 18.57 6.99 2.84
C GLN A 376 17.23 7.28 3.53
N ARG A 377 17.31 7.84 4.73
CA ARG A 377 16.16 8.37 5.46
C ARG A 377 16.36 9.85 5.75
N LEU A 378 15.37 10.66 5.37
CA LEU A 378 15.22 12.01 5.90
C LEU A 378 14.52 11.91 7.25
N MET A 379 15.14 12.44 8.31
CA MET A 379 14.70 12.25 9.68
C MET A 379 14.53 13.58 10.40
N VAL A 380 13.60 13.63 11.35
CA VAL A 380 13.54 14.64 12.41
C VAL A 380 13.52 13.89 13.72
N ARG A 381 14.44 14.19 14.64
CA ARG A 381 14.47 13.60 15.99
C ARG A 381 14.44 14.69 17.04
N ILE A 382 13.55 14.56 18.01
CA ILE A 382 13.37 15.51 19.10
C ILE A 382 13.46 14.76 20.42
N ALA A 383 14.54 15.01 21.16
CA ALA A 383 14.81 14.32 22.41
C ALA A 383 13.88 14.82 23.54
N ASN A 384 13.70 13.95 24.56
CA ASN A 384 13.14 14.29 25.86
C ASN A 384 11.77 14.99 25.81
N GLN A 385 10.90 14.63 24.86
CA GLN A 385 9.57 15.18 24.78
C GLN A 385 8.65 14.57 25.85
N ILE A 386 7.69 15.35 26.33
CA ILE A 386 6.69 14.94 27.35
C ILE A 386 5.40 15.73 27.15
N GLY A 387 4.25 15.12 27.43
CA GLY A 387 2.95 15.77 27.26
C GLY A 387 2.54 15.90 25.79
N ASN A 388 1.87 16.99 25.43
CA ASN A 388 1.39 17.20 24.07
C ASN A 388 2.55 17.54 23.13
N VAL A 389 2.76 16.72 22.12
CA VAL A 389 3.80 16.93 21.10
C VAL A 389 3.13 16.93 19.73
N LYS A 390 3.46 17.94 18.92
CA LYS A 390 3.02 18.03 17.53
C LYS A 390 4.23 18.10 16.61
N LEU A 391 4.25 17.25 15.60
CA LEU A 391 5.18 17.27 14.48
C LEU A 391 4.40 17.53 13.21
N GLN A 392 4.75 18.57 12.47
CA GLN A 392 4.09 18.90 11.21
C GLN A 392 5.14 19.10 10.12
N ILE A 393 5.07 18.28 9.08
CA ILE A 393 6.00 18.28 7.95
C ILE A 393 5.22 18.58 6.67
N LYS A 394 5.71 19.54 5.88
CA LYS A 394 5.19 19.84 4.55
C LYS A 394 6.14 19.30 3.49
N LEU A 395 5.57 18.61 2.50
CA LEU A 395 6.25 18.09 1.32
C LEU A 395 5.69 18.85 0.10
N SER A 396 6.56 19.56 -0.61
CA SER A 396 6.20 20.40 -1.75
C SER A 396 6.97 19.96 -3.00
N PRO A 397 6.34 19.20 -3.91
CA PRO A 397 6.88 18.92 -5.22
C PRO A 397 7.09 20.23 -6.02
N LYS A 398 8.27 20.41 -6.61
CA LYS A 398 8.64 21.59 -7.40
C LYS A 398 9.13 21.19 -8.79
N GLY A 399 9.00 22.15 -9.70
CA GLY A 399 9.30 22.00 -11.13
C GLY A 399 8.16 21.32 -11.85
#